data_AF-A0A926AXQ5-F1
#
_entry.id   AF-A0A926AXQ5-F1
#
_cell.length_a   1.000
_cell.length_b   1.000
_cell.length_c   1.000
_cell.angle_alpha   90.00
_cell.angle_beta   90.00
_cell.angle_gamma   90.00
#
_symmetry.space_group_name_H-M   'P 1'
#
loop_
_entity.id
_entity.type
_entity.pdbx_description
1 polymer ?
#
loop_
_entity_poly.entity_id
_entity_poly.type
_entity_poly.pdbx_seq_one_letter_code
_entity_poly.pdbx_strand_id
1 'polypeptide(L)'
;MSEPPEQFKGFGRPVEPAKPATPKRRRQPRLPDEEYRARRKYEQAEKEGQPTFEVFVRETGKTEWKAAGAIATASNTIVQAVWSEEPKLRASAVRQYASLRKATEPLEYGYRRKEFPDDPILTANRPKPTVISQFRQFLSSKFSRPKK
;
A
#
# COMPACT_ATOMS: atom_id res chain seq x y z
N MET A 1 -28.07 54.75 -52.53
CA MET A 1 -28.11 53.43 -51.87
C MET A 1 -27.30 52.46 -52.71
N SER A 2 -26.61 51.54 -52.02
CA SER A 2 -25.85 50.37 -52.52
C SER A 2 -24.33 50.58 -52.65
N GLU A 3 -23.62 49.81 -51.83
CA GLU A 3 -22.22 49.89 -51.40
C GLU A 3 -21.22 49.35 -52.45
N PRO A 4 -19.94 49.80 -52.45
CA PRO A 4 -18.86 49.12 -53.16
C PRO A 4 -18.33 47.89 -52.38
N PRO A 5 -17.88 46.83 -53.06
CA PRO A 5 -17.52 45.53 -52.44
C PRO A 5 -16.16 45.52 -51.73
N GLU A 6 -16.10 44.69 -50.69
CA GLU A 6 -14.96 44.39 -49.82
C GLU A 6 -13.64 44.13 -50.57
N GLN A 7 -12.61 44.92 -50.25
CA GLN A 7 -11.22 44.56 -50.51
C GLN A 7 -10.67 43.75 -49.32
N PHE A 8 -10.34 42.49 -49.59
CA PHE A 8 -9.68 41.59 -48.65
C PHE A 8 -8.28 42.09 -48.25
N LYS A 9 -8.06 42.16 -46.93
CA LYS A 9 -6.82 42.57 -46.28
C LYS A 9 -5.76 41.47 -46.41
N GLY A 10 -5.01 41.50 -47.51
CA GLY A 10 -3.79 40.72 -47.69
C GLY A 10 -2.61 41.29 -46.89
N PHE A 11 -1.82 40.38 -46.34
CA PHE A 11 -0.42 40.55 -45.92
C PHE A 11 -0.14 41.29 -44.60
N GLY A 12 -0.56 40.66 -43.50
CA GLY A 12 0.21 40.73 -42.24
C GLY A 12 1.61 40.12 -42.46
N ARG A 13 2.61 40.75 -41.84
CA ARG A 13 4.06 40.53 -41.99
C ARG A 13 4.47 39.04 -41.85
N PRO A 14 5.56 38.61 -42.52
CA PRO A 14 6.10 37.26 -42.32
C PRO A 14 6.47 37.11 -40.84
N VAL A 15 5.72 36.26 -40.14
CA VAL A 15 6.04 35.84 -38.78
C VAL A 15 7.27 34.94 -38.92
N GLU A 16 8.42 35.43 -38.46
CA GLU A 16 9.62 34.60 -38.29
C GLU A 16 9.21 33.32 -37.54
N PRO A 17 9.65 32.13 -37.98
CA PRO A 17 9.25 30.88 -37.36
C PRO A 17 9.70 30.91 -35.90
N ALA A 18 8.72 30.87 -34.99
CA ALA A 18 8.97 30.82 -33.56
C ALA A 18 9.93 29.65 -33.29
N LYS A 19 11.10 29.97 -32.70
CA LYS A 19 12.09 28.98 -32.25
C LYS A 19 11.35 27.90 -31.45
N PRO A 20 11.60 26.60 -31.71
CA PRO A 20 10.87 25.54 -31.02
C PRO A 20 11.11 25.69 -29.51
N ALA A 21 10.02 25.88 -28.77
CA ALA A 21 10.06 25.94 -27.32
C ALA A 21 10.71 24.64 -26.83
N THR A 22 11.84 24.77 -26.14
CA THR A 22 12.50 23.64 -25.49
C THR A 22 11.48 22.93 -24.60
N PRO A 23 11.37 21.58 -24.68
CA PRO A 23 10.40 20.87 -23.88
C PRO A 23 10.70 21.16 -22.41
N LYS A 24 9.77 21.84 -21.72
CA LYS A 24 9.80 21.98 -20.26
C LYS A 24 9.99 20.57 -19.71
N ARG A 25 11.20 20.26 -19.26
CA ARG A 25 11.55 19.01 -18.60
C ARG A 25 10.50 18.81 -17.51
N ARG A 26 9.52 17.95 -17.78
CA ARG A 26 8.46 17.59 -16.83
C ARG A 26 9.22 17.17 -15.58
N ARG A 27 9.18 18.02 -14.55
CA ARG A 27 9.70 17.65 -13.23
C ARG A 27 9.00 16.35 -12.91
N GLN A 28 9.76 15.26 -12.82
CA GLN A 28 9.20 13.99 -12.40
C GLN A 28 8.42 14.29 -11.12
N PRO A 29 7.14 13.90 -11.02
CA PRO A 29 6.43 14.06 -9.77
C PRO A 29 7.30 13.40 -8.71
N ARG A 30 7.75 14.18 -7.73
CA ARG A 30 8.40 13.61 -6.55
C ARG A 30 7.32 12.75 -5.94
N LEU A 31 7.40 11.44 -6.19
CA LEU A 31 6.57 10.46 -5.51
C LEU A 31 6.67 10.80 -4.02
N PRO A 32 5.55 10.89 -3.29
CA PRO A 32 5.58 11.00 -1.84
C PRO A 32 6.60 10.01 -1.29
N ASP A 33 7.39 10.40 -0.29
CA ASP A 33 8.49 9.58 0.23
C ASP A 33 8.04 8.15 0.57
N GLU A 34 6.77 7.98 0.95
CA GLU A 34 6.15 6.69 1.20
C GLU A 34 5.91 5.83 -0.05
N GLU A 35 5.44 6.42 -1.15
CA GLU A 35 5.27 5.70 -2.42
C GLU A 35 6.63 5.32 -3.01
N TYR A 36 7.62 6.21 -2.89
CA TYR A 36 8.98 5.90 -3.30
C TYR A 36 9.55 4.72 -2.49
N ARG A 37 9.35 4.70 -1.16
CA ARG A 37 9.76 3.57 -0.31
C ARG A 37 9.01 2.29 -0.66
N ALA A 38 7.70 2.34 -0.88
CA ALA A 38 6.90 1.17 -1.25
C ALA A 38 7.36 0.58 -2.59
N ARG A 39 7.60 1.45 -3.59
CA ARG A 39 8.14 1.04 -4.88
C ARG A 39 9.53 0.42 -4.75
N ARG A 40 10.41 0.99 -3.94
CA ARG A 40 11.76 0.46 -3.70
C ARG A 40 11.72 -0.90 -3.00
N LYS A 41 10.82 -1.10 -2.03
CA LYS A 41 10.60 -2.41 -1.42
C LYS A 41 10.16 -3.45 -2.46
N TYR A 42 9.25 -3.07 -3.36
CA TYR A 42 8.81 -3.95 -4.43
C TYR A 42 9.94 -4.29 -5.41
N GLU A 43 10.66 -3.27 -5.89
CA GLU A 43 11.82 -3.46 -6.77
C GLU A 43 12.93 -4.32 -6.11
N GLN A 44 13.11 -4.18 -4.80
CA GLN A 44 14.07 -4.97 -4.04
C GLN A 44 13.60 -6.41 -3.87
N ALA A 45 12.32 -6.62 -3.54
CA ALA A 45 11.74 -7.95 -3.43
C ALA A 45 11.75 -8.69 -4.78
N GLU A 46 11.51 -7.98 -5.89
CA GLU A 46 11.62 -8.52 -7.24
C GLU A 46 13.06 -8.93 -7.58
N LYS A 47 14.05 -8.11 -7.22
CA LYS A 47 15.48 -8.44 -7.37
C LYS A 47 15.91 -9.63 -6.53
N GLU A 48 15.34 -9.77 -5.34
CA GLU A 48 15.61 -10.87 -4.42
C GLU A 48 14.80 -12.14 -4.78
N GLY A 49 13.95 -12.10 -5.81
CA GLY A 49 13.11 -13.23 -6.22
C GLY A 49 12.08 -13.62 -5.15
N GLN A 50 11.67 -12.67 -4.31
CA GLN A 50 10.74 -12.93 -3.23
C GLN A 50 9.31 -13.10 -3.79
N PRO A 51 8.54 -14.06 -3.24
CA PRO A 51 7.16 -14.27 -3.67
C PRO A 51 6.31 -13.04 -3.33
N THR A 52 5.38 -12.73 -4.23
CA THR A 52 4.40 -11.68 -4.01
C THR A 52 3.14 -12.26 -3.38
N PHE A 53 2.67 -11.67 -2.29
CA PHE A 53 1.44 -12.04 -1.62
C PHE A 53 0.35 -10.99 -1.84
N GLU A 54 -0.83 -11.44 -2.21
CA GLU A 54 -2.06 -10.63 -2.19
C GLU A 54 -2.64 -10.67 -0.78
N VAL A 55 -3.00 -9.50 -0.27
CA VAL A 55 -3.57 -9.31 1.06
C VAL A 55 -5.04 -8.96 0.92
N PHE A 56 -5.86 -9.70 1.64
CA PHE A 56 -7.30 -9.57 1.70
C PHE A 56 -7.73 -9.12 3.09
N VAL A 57 -8.87 -8.45 3.15
CA VAL A 57 -9.51 -8.03 4.39
C VAL A 57 -10.98 -8.45 4.38
N ARG A 58 -11.49 -8.86 5.53
CA ARG A 58 -12.90 -9.09 5.76
C ARG A 58 -13.30 -8.58 7.13
N GLU A 59 -14.58 -8.36 7.34
CA GLU A 59 -15.12 -8.16 8.69
C GLU A 59 -15.27 -9.52 9.37
N THR A 60 -14.97 -9.60 10.66
CA THR A 60 -15.15 -10.83 11.43
C THR A 60 -16.58 -11.36 11.26
N GLY A 61 -16.68 -12.65 10.94
CA GLY A 61 -17.97 -13.33 10.70
C GLY A 61 -18.52 -13.20 9.27
N LYS A 62 -17.91 -12.40 8.38
CA LYS A 62 -18.27 -12.40 6.96
C LYS A 62 -17.44 -13.40 6.16
N THR A 63 -18.04 -14.01 5.16
CA THR A 63 -17.37 -14.97 4.26
C THR A 63 -16.62 -14.28 3.12
N GLU A 64 -17.01 -13.05 2.79
CA GLU A 64 -16.50 -12.31 1.63
C GLU A 64 -15.14 -11.66 1.94
N TRP A 65 -14.11 -12.05 1.18
CA TRP A 65 -12.78 -11.45 1.21
C TRP A 65 -12.68 -10.29 0.21
N LYS A 66 -12.17 -9.14 0.67
CA LYS A 66 -11.96 -7.95 -0.16
C LYS A 66 -10.48 -7.68 -0.35
N ALA A 67 -10.05 -7.43 -1.57
CA ALA A 67 -8.63 -7.14 -1.85
C ALA A 67 -8.22 -5.82 -1.18
N ALA A 68 -7.23 -5.85 -0.29
CA ALA A 68 -6.73 -4.67 0.40
C ALA A 68 -5.42 -4.14 -0.22
N GLY A 69 -4.59 -5.05 -0.75
CA GLY A 69 -3.30 -4.71 -1.37
C GLY A 69 -2.45 -5.94 -1.68
N ALA A 70 -1.18 -5.72 -1.97
CA ALA A 70 -0.20 -6.78 -2.17
C ALA A 70 1.14 -6.40 -1.54
N ILE A 71 1.85 -7.39 -1.01
CA ILE A 71 3.14 -7.24 -0.34
C ILE A 71 4.08 -8.31 -0.89
N ALA A 72 5.25 -7.90 -1.39
CA ALA A 72 6.32 -8.81 -1.76
C ALA A 72 7.26 -8.99 -0.57
N THR A 73 7.32 -10.19 -0.01
CA THR A 73 8.11 -10.51 1.19
C THR A 73 8.37 -12.01 1.29
N ALA A 74 9.28 -12.43 2.16
CA ALA A 74 9.49 -13.83 2.45
C ALA A 74 8.27 -14.45 3.16
N SER A 75 8.02 -15.74 2.92
CA SER A 75 6.84 -16.44 3.45
C SER A 75 6.80 -16.49 4.98
N ASN A 76 7.95 -16.42 5.65
CA ASN A 76 8.06 -16.44 7.11
C ASN A 76 7.71 -15.09 7.76
N THR A 77 7.84 -13.97 7.03
CA THR A 77 7.61 -12.61 7.54
C THR A 77 6.30 -12.00 7.10
N ILE A 78 5.51 -12.67 6.24
CA ILE A 78 4.25 -12.14 5.70
C ILE A 78 3.26 -11.72 6.79
N VAL A 79 3.07 -12.53 7.83
CA VAL A 79 2.14 -12.21 8.92
C VAL A 79 2.56 -10.91 9.62
N GLN A 80 3.85 -10.77 9.91
CA GLN A 80 4.38 -9.55 10.53
C GLN A 80 4.28 -8.34 9.59
N ALA A 81 4.53 -8.53 8.30
CA ALA A 81 4.43 -7.48 7.29
C ALA A 81 2.99 -6.97 7.13
N VAL A 82 2.00 -7.88 7.08
CA VAL A 82 0.57 -7.55 7.02
C VAL A 82 0.17 -6.70 8.23
N TRP A 83 0.56 -7.11 9.44
CA TRP A 83 0.23 -6.36 10.65
C TRP A 83 1.01 -5.04 10.77
N SER A 84 2.24 -4.98 10.27
CA SER A 84 3.04 -3.74 10.24
C SER A 84 2.46 -2.71 9.26
N GLU A 85 1.86 -3.16 8.15
CA GLU A 85 1.26 -2.30 7.14
C GLU A 85 -0.28 -2.23 7.26
N GLU A 86 -0.85 -2.79 8.32
CA GLU A 86 -2.29 -2.78 8.65
C GLU A 86 -2.95 -1.41 8.46
N PRO A 87 -2.44 -0.27 8.99
CA PRO A 87 -3.10 1.01 8.82
C PRO A 87 -3.19 1.43 7.34
N LYS A 88 -2.21 1.07 6.52
CA LYS A 88 -2.20 1.37 5.08
C LYS A 88 -3.18 0.50 4.32
N LEU A 89 -3.16 -0.81 4.60
CA LEU A 89 -4.10 -1.79 4.03
C LEU A 89 -5.55 -1.47 4.41
N ARG A 90 -5.76 -1.04 5.66
CA ARG A 90 -7.08 -0.57 6.11
C ARG A 90 -7.49 0.69 5.37
N ALA A 91 -6.60 1.67 5.23
CA ALA A 91 -6.90 2.90 4.53
C ALA A 91 -7.20 2.67 3.03
N SER A 92 -6.44 1.81 2.35
CA SER A 92 -6.72 1.44 0.96
C SER A 92 -8.06 0.70 0.83
N ALA A 93 -8.31 -0.29 1.68
CA ALA A 93 -9.55 -1.04 1.66
C ALA A 93 -10.77 -0.16 1.99
N VAL A 94 -10.66 0.75 2.95
CA VAL A 94 -11.71 1.73 3.31
C VAL A 94 -11.95 2.75 2.19
N ARG A 95 -10.93 3.09 1.40
CA ARG A 95 -11.08 3.92 0.20
C ARG A 95 -11.85 3.20 -0.90
N GLN A 96 -11.54 1.92 -1.13
CA GLN A 96 -12.19 1.11 -2.16
C GLN A 96 -13.59 0.64 -1.76
N TYR A 97 -13.78 0.24 -0.51
CA TYR A 97 -15.00 -0.37 0.00
C TYR A 97 -15.56 0.44 1.17
N ALA A 98 -16.58 1.27 0.88
CA ALA A 98 -17.27 2.05 1.89
C ALA A 98 -17.95 1.17 2.97
N SER A 99 -18.24 -0.10 2.67
CA SER A 99 -18.80 -1.06 3.64
C SER A 99 -17.89 -1.23 4.86
N LEU A 100 -16.56 -1.25 4.64
CA LEU A 100 -15.58 -1.44 5.71
C LEU A 100 -15.44 -0.22 6.63
N ARG A 101 -15.94 0.96 6.21
CA ARG A 101 -16.03 2.15 7.08
C ARG A 101 -17.07 1.99 8.17
N LYS A 102 -18.14 1.25 7.86
CA LYS A 102 -19.28 1.02 8.74
C LYS A 102 -19.16 -0.28 9.53
N ALA A 103 -18.06 -1.02 9.33
CA ALA A 103 -17.77 -2.23 10.07
C ALA A 103 -17.72 -1.92 11.57
N THR A 104 -18.63 -2.54 12.32
CA THR A 104 -18.66 -2.48 13.79
C THR A 104 -17.74 -3.53 14.40
N GLU A 105 -17.56 -4.64 13.68
CA GLU A 105 -16.71 -5.76 14.06
C GLU A 105 -15.23 -5.53 13.69
N PRO A 106 -14.29 -6.22 14.37
CA PRO A 106 -12.88 -6.17 14.00
C PRO A 106 -12.64 -6.69 12.58
N LEU A 107 -11.56 -6.21 11.95
CA LEU A 107 -11.15 -6.64 10.63
C LEU A 107 -10.18 -7.82 10.73
N GLU A 108 -10.44 -8.85 9.94
CA GLU A 108 -9.53 -9.97 9.75
C GLU A 108 -8.77 -9.79 8.45
N TYR A 109 -7.48 -10.13 8.48
CA TYR A 109 -6.62 -10.07 7.33
C TYR A 109 -6.24 -11.47 6.89
N GLY A 110 -6.28 -11.68 5.58
CA GLY A 110 -5.86 -12.92 4.93
C GLY A 110 -4.80 -12.63 3.89
N TYR A 111 -4.01 -13.63 3.53
CA TYR A 111 -3.03 -13.52 2.46
C TYR A 111 -3.02 -14.76 1.59
N ARG A 112 -2.67 -14.58 0.32
CA ARG A 112 -2.49 -15.65 -0.68
C ARG A 112 -1.30 -15.31 -1.56
N ARG A 113 -0.61 -16.31 -2.10
CA ARG A 113 0.45 -16.06 -3.09
C ARG A 113 -0.17 -15.61 -4.41
N LYS A 114 0.40 -14.58 -5.03
CA LYS A 114 -0.04 -14.09 -6.34
C LYS A 114 0.23 -15.10 -7.46
N GLU A 115 1.27 -15.91 -7.30
CA GLU A 115 1.65 -16.99 -8.23
C GLU A 115 0.66 -18.16 -8.20
N PHE A 116 -0.07 -18.34 -7.10
CA PHE A 116 -0.99 -19.46 -6.88
C PHE A 116 -2.38 -18.91 -6.53
N PRO A 117 -3.17 -18.47 -7.53
CA PRO A 117 -4.50 -17.93 -7.29
C PRO A 117 -5.48 -19.00 -6.77
N ASP A 118 -5.21 -20.28 -7.01
CA ASP A 118 -6.03 -21.40 -6.55
C ASP A 118 -5.83 -21.73 -5.06
N ASP A 119 -4.78 -21.20 -4.44
CA ASP A 119 -4.50 -21.45 -3.02
C ASP A 119 -5.58 -20.80 -2.14
N PRO A 120 -5.97 -21.46 -1.04
CA PRO A 120 -6.89 -20.88 -0.07
C PRO A 120 -6.27 -19.65 0.59
N ILE A 121 -7.10 -18.64 0.89
CA ILE A 121 -6.67 -17.45 1.62
C ILE A 121 -6.35 -17.86 3.07
N LEU A 122 -5.08 -17.68 3.46
CA LEU A 122 -4.60 -17.97 4.81
C LEU A 122 -4.83 -16.78 5.73
N THR A 123 -5.49 -16.97 6.86
CA THR A 123 -5.72 -15.90 7.83
C THR A 123 -4.43 -15.54 8.58
N ALA A 124 -4.06 -14.26 8.57
CA ALA A 124 -2.96 -13.72 9.35
C ALA A 124 -3.42 -13.51 10.79
N ASN A 125 -3.23 -14.49 11.67
CA ASN A 125 -3.52 -14.31 13.09
C ASN A 125 -2.53 -13.33 13.73
N ARG A 126 -3.00 -12.41 14.59
CA ARG A 126 -2.08 -11.56 15.37
C ARG A 126 -1.20 -12.45 16.24
N PRO A 127 0.13 -12.30 16.21
CA PRO A 127 0.99 -12.99 17.17
C PRO A 127 0.59 -12.52 18.57
N LYS A 128 -0.05 -13.40 19.36
CA LYS A 128 -0.38 -13.10 20.76
C LYS A 128 0.96 -12.97 21.49
N PRO A 129 1.22 -11.87 22.22
CA PRO A 129 2.43 -11.75 23.01
C PRO A 129 2.41 -12.86 24.05
N THR A 130 3.32 -13.82 23.87
CA THR A 130 3.44 -14.99 24.73
C THR A 130 3.74 -14.53 26.16
N VAL A 131 2.80 -14.78 27.07
CA VAL A 131 2.79 -14.39 28.50
C VAL A 131 3.99 -14.95 29.32
N ILE A 132 4.92 -15.66 28.67
CA ILE A 132 6.06 -16.35 29.28
C ILE A 132 7.10 -15.36 29.86
N SER A 133 7.13 -14.09 29.44
CA SER A 133 8.09 -13.11 29.97
C SER A 133 7.79 -12.66 31.41
N GLN A 134 6.56 -12.78 31.90
CA GLN A 134 6.18 -12.30 33.24
C GLN A 134 6.37 -13.36 34.34
N PHE A 135 6.40 -14.64 34.00
CA PHE A 135 6.52 -15.73 34.99
C PHE A 135 7.97 -15.92 35.50
N ARG A 136 8.98 -15.55 34.70
CA ARG A 136 10.40 -15.61 35.13
C ARG A 136 10.77 -14.59 36.21
N GLN A 137 10.10 -13.44 36.25
CA GLN A 137 10.40 -12.38 37.23
C GLN A 137 9.78 -12.67 38.61
N PHE A 138 8.73 -13.50 38.66
CA PHE A 138 8.09 -13.90 39.91
C PHE A 138 8.83 -15.04 40.64
N LEU A 139 9.49 -15.94 39.91
CA LEU A 139 10.23 -17.06 40.50
C LEU A 139 11.59 -16.66 41.11
N SER A 140 12.19 -15.56 40.68
CA SER A 140 13.46 -15.07 41.27
C SER A 140 13.27 -14.25 42.56
N SER A 141 12.09 -13.66 42.77
CA SER A 141 11.81 -12.86 43.97
C SER A 141 11.53 -13.71 45.21
N LYS A 142 11.10 -14.98 45.05
CA LYS A 142 10.71 -15.83 46.19
C LYS A 142 11.83 -16.67 46.81
N PHE A 143 13.04 -16.65 46.25
CA PHE A 143 14.19 -17.40 46.78
C PHE A 143 15.35 -16.56 47.33
N SER A 144 15.27 -15.22 47.31
CA SER A 144 16.26 -14.37 47.98
C SER A 144 15.84 -14.11 49.43
N ARG A 145 15.99 -15.11 50.30
CA ARG A 145 16.01 -14.91 51.76
C ARG A 145 17.38 -14.37 52.20
N PRO A 146 17.42 -13.54 53.26
CA PRO A 146 18.57 -12.73 53.65
C PRO A 146 19.71 -13.58 54.21
N LYS A 147 20.96 -13.20 53.93
CA LYS A 147 22.10 -13.65 54.74
C LYS A 147 22.15 -12.83 56.04
N LYS A 148 22.40 -13.56 57.12
CA LYS A 148 22.64 -13.12 58.50
C LYS A 148 23.47 -11.86 58.64
#